data_AF-A0A7S2IKJ4-F1
#
_entry.id   AF-A0A7S2IKJ4-F1
#
_cell.length_a   1.000
_cell.length_b   1.000
_cell.length_c   1.000
_cell.angle_alpha   90.00
_cell.angle_beta   90.00
_cell.angle_gamma   90.00
#
_symmetry.space_group_name_H-M   'P 1'
#
loop_
_entity.id
_entity.type
_entity.pdbx_description
1 polymer ?
#
loop_
_entity_poly.entity_id
_entity_poly.type
_entity_poly.pdbx_seq_one_letter_code
_entity_poly.pdbx_strand_id
1 'polypeptide(L)'
;MRVDDAEALPDDVKAARPGNDLWSKYGGASLEAMMEDVDLIDARWLIDLAELGGVLPRWQEVPPCARIRRDSLWRCRFTWHEYDSLPCLALSYPWLDPDHPDRYGEQLRRVAPILRAMLSSVADERGTVGVMWDFTSLPQKPRSIDEAARFSRGLRGM
;
A
#
# COMPACT_ATOMS: atom_id res chain seq x y z
N MET A 1 -13.28 -4.81 -10.01
CA MET A 1 -12.76 -4.72 -8.64
C MET A 1 -12.49 -6.14 -8.18
N ARG A 2 -11.22 -6.53 -7.96
CA ARG A 2 -10.88 -7.87 -7.46
C ARG A 2 -11.52 -8.03 -6.08
N VAL A 3 -12.24 -9.12 -5.84
CA VAL A 3 -12.96 -9.36 -4.59
C VAL A 3 -12.43 -10.65 -4.00
N ASP A 4 -11.13 -10.69 -3.71
CA ASP A 4 -10.52 -11.86 -3.11
C ASP A 4 -9.89 -11.47 -1.76
N ASP A 5 -10.09 -12.38 -0.80
CA ASP A 5 -9.55 -12.32 0.56
C ASP A 5 -8.01 -12.37 0.56
N ALA A 6 -7.41 -12.22 1.74
CA ALA A 6 -5.96 -12.31 1.91
C ALA A 6 -5.40 -13.61 1.28
N GLU A 7 -4.71 -13.45 0.15
CA GLU A 7 -4.10 -14.56 -0.58
C GLU A 7 -2.85 -15.03 0.16
N ALA A 8 -2.82 -16.31 0.55
CA ALA A 8 -1.62 -16.92 1.12
C ALA A 8 -0.47 -16.90 0.09
N LEU A 9 0.78 -16.76 0.57
CA LEU A 9 1.98 -16.81 -0.27
C LEU A 9 2.03 -18.11 -1.08
N PRO A 10 1.99 -18.03 -2.43
CA PRO A 10 2.09 -19.21 -3.29
C PRO A 10 3.44 -19.95 -3.13
N ASP A 11 3.42 -21.27 -3.14
CA ASP A 11 4.61 -22.12 -2.94
C ASP A 11 5.68 -21.89 -4.03
N ASP A 12 5.27 -21.61 -5.27
CA ASP A 12 6.15 -21.30 -6.39
C ASP A 12 6.91 -19.98 -6.17
N VAL A 13 6.21 -18.94 -5.68
CA VAL A 13 6.81 -17.65 -5.34
C VAL A 13 7.76 -17.80 -4.14
N LYS A 14 7.36 -18.59 -3.14
CA LYS A 14 8.19 -18.89 -1.97
C LYS A 14 9.50 -19.59 -2.34
N ALA A 15 9.45 -20.52 -3.29
CA ALA A 15 10.62 -21.26 -3.75
C ALA A 15 11.62 -20.37 -4.52
N ALA A 16 11.10 -19.43 -5.33
CA ALA A 16 11.93 -18.54 -6.13
C ALA A 16 12.76 -17.53 -5.30
N ARG A 17 12.38 -17.30 -4.03
CA ARG A 17 13.00 -16.33 -3.10
C ARG A 17 13.40 -14.98 -3.72
N PRO A 18 12.59 -14.39 -4.60
CA PRO A 18 13.01 -13.21 -5.33
C PRO A 18 13.08 -12.01 -4.35
N GLY A 19 14.04 -11.10 -4.49
CA GLY A 19 14.11 -9.87 -3.67
C GLY A 19 14.47 -10.03 -2.17
N ASN A 20 14.74 -11.23 -1.65
CA ASN A 20 15.02 -11.45 -0.21
C ASN A 20 16.24 -10.70 0.33
N ASP A 21 17.31 -10.64 -0.46
CA ASP A 21 18.56 -9.97 -0.06
C ASP A 21 18.38 -8.45 -0.02
N LEU A 22 17.70 -7.89 -1.03
CA LEU A 22 17.36 -6.47 -1.09
C LEU A 22 16.38 -6.10 0.03
N TRP A 23 15.35 -6.92 0.25
CA TRP A 23 14.39 -6.74 1.34
C TRP A 23 15.08 -6.61 2.69
N SER A 24 16.00 -7.52 2.97
CA SER A 24 16.77 -7.51 4.22
C SER A 24 17.70 -6.29 4.29
N LYS A 25 18.40 -5.99 3.20
CA LYS A 25 19.34 -4.86 3.08
C LYS A 25 18.68 -3.49 3.27
N TYR A 26 17.46 -3.30 2.76
CA TYR A 26 16.76 -2.02 2.75
C TYR A 26 15.72 -1.86 3.86
N GLY A 27 15.79 -2.67 4.92
CA GLY A 27 14.97 -2.48 6.12
C GLY A 27 13.57 -3.10 6.05
N GLY A 28 13.40 -4.15 5.25
CA GLY A 28 12.13 -4.88 5.14
C GLY A 28 11.60 -5.43 6.47
N ALA A 29 12.47 -5.74 7.44
CA ALA A 29 12.06 -6.11 8.79
C ALA A 29 11.34 -4.96 9.52
N SER A 30 11.79 -3.71 9.34
CA SER A 30 11.11 -2.53 9.88
C SER A 30 9.76 -2.32 9.20
N LEU A 31 9.68 -2.50 7.88
CA LEU A 31 8.42 -2.43 7.15
C LEU A 31 7.43 -3.51 7.64
N GLU A 32 7.88 -4.76 7.82
CA GLU A 32 7.09 -5.86 8.37
C GLU A 32 6.53 -5.56 9.77
N ALA A 33 7.30 -4.89 10.62
CA ALA A 33 6.85 -4.43 11.94
C ALA A 33 5.76 -3.37 11.83
N MET A 34 5.90 -2.40 10.92
CA MET A 34 4.89 -1.34 10.71
C MET A 34 3.53 -1.85 10.25
N MET A 35 3.47 -3.01 9.58
CA MET A 35 2.21 -3.60 9.08
C MET A 35 1.20 -3.97 10.17
N GLU A 36 1.59 -3.92 11.46
CA GLU A 36 0.66 -4.10 12.57
C GLU A 36 -0.35 -2.94 12.68
N ASP A 37 0.11 -1.71 12.39
CA ASP A 37 -0.69 -0.50 12.59
C ASP A 37 -0.94 0.28 11.30
N VAL A 38 -0.18 0.02 10.23
CA VAL A 38 -0.29 0.70 8.92
C VAL A 38 -0.62 -0.32 7.83
N ASP A 39 -1.62 -0.06 7.02
CA ASP A 39 -1.87 -0.85 5.81
C ASP A 39 -1.22 -0.14 4.61
N LEU A 40 -0.44 -0.87 3.79
CA LEU A 40 -0.07 -0.37 2.47
C LEU A 40 -1.24 -0.59 1.52
N ILE A 41 -1.38 0.28 0.51
CA ILE A 41 -2.42 0.16 -0.49
C ILE A 41 -1.82 -0.39 -1.79
N ASP A 42 -2.53 -1.31 -2.42
CA ASP A 42 -2.14 -1.90 -3.70
C ASP A 42 -2.10 -0.83 -4.80
N ALA A 43 -0.91 -0.60 -5.37
CA ALA A 43 -0.71 0.34 -6.46
C ALA A 43 -1.61 0.04 -7.68
N ARG A 44 -1.90 -1.24 -7.96
CA ARG A 44 -2.80 -1.64 -9.06
C ARG A 44 -4.22 -1.14 -8.80
N TRP A 45 -4.70 -1.30 -7.57
CA TRP A 45 -6.02 -0.82 -7.18
C TRP A 45 -6.12 0.72 -7.22
N LEU A 46 -5.07 1.42 -6.80
CA LEU A 46 -5.03 2.90 -6.88
C LEU A 46 -5.11 3.39 -8.33
N ILE A 47 -4.44 2.69 -9.26
CA ILE A 47 -4.52 3.00 -10.69
C ILE A 47 -5.95 2.77 -11.20
N ASP A 48 -6.54 1.62 -10.92
CA ASP A 48 -7.92 1.31 -11.33
C ASP A 48 -8.90 2.36 -10.78
N LEU A 49 -8.74 2.75 -9.51
CA LEU A 49 -9.55 3.78 -8.87
C LEU A 49 -9.42 5.13 -9.59
N ALA A 50 -8.19 5.52 -9.95
CA ALA A 50 -7.93 6.76 -10.68
C ALA A 50 -8.58 6.76 -12.08
N GLU A 51 -8.49 5.64 -12.79
CA GLU A 51 -9.03 5.49 -14.15
C GLU A 51 -10.55 5.52 -14.18
N LEU A 52 -11.18 4.97 -13.15
CA LEU A 52 -12.62 5.01 -12.97
C LEU A 52 -13.12 6.39 -12.49
N GLY A 53 -12.24 7.38 -12.34
CA GLY A 53 -12.58 8.72 -11.86
C GLY A 53 -12.92 8.76 -10.37
N GLY A 54 -12.45 7.77 -9.61
CA GLY A 54 -12.64 7.68 -8.17
C GLY A 54 -11.80 8.69 -7.39
N VAL A 55 -12.05 8.72 -6.08
CA VAL A 55 -11.32 9.53 -5.10
C VAL A 55 -10.84 8.60 -4.00
N LEU A 56 -9.76 8.97 -3.32
CA LEU A 56 -9.23 8.17 -2.22
C LEU A 56 -10.28 8.04 -1.12
N PRO A 57 -10.67 6.82 -0.74
CA PRO A 57 -11.53 6.63 0.42
C PRO A 57 -10.73 6.83 1.72
N ARG A 58 -11.44 7.02 2.83
CA ARG A 58 -10.82 6.88 4.15
C ARG A 58 -10.38 5.43 4.34
N TRP A 59 -9.37 5.19 5.16
CA TRP A 59 -8.90 3.82 5.45
C TRP A 59 -10.02 2.82 5.80
N GLN A 60 -11.06 3.25 6.53
CA GLN A 60 -12.20 2.41 6.90
C GLN A 60 -13.02 1.92 5.70
N GLU A 61 -13.01 2.68 4.61
CA GLU A 61 -13.80 2.48 3.40
C GLU A 61 -12.99 1.75 2.31
N VAL A 62 -11.68 1.56 2.52
CA VAL A 62 -10.82 0.80 1.61
C VAL A 62 -11.24 -0.67 1.62
N PRO A 63 -11.50 -1.28 0.46
CA PRO A 63 -11.87 -2.69 0.40
C PRO A 63 -10.71 -3.57 0.91
N PRO A 64 -10.98 -4.69 1.60
CA PRO A 64 -9.93 -5.58 2.14
C PRO A 64 -8.89 -6.00 1.11
N CYS A 65 -9.31 -6.31 -0.13
CA CYS A 65 -8.43 -6.73 -1.23
C CYS A 65 -7.40 -5.68 -1.67
N ALA A 66 -7.66 -4.39 -1.39
CA ALA A 66 -6.75 -3.30 -1.73
C ALA A 66 -5.73 -3.01 -0.61
N ARG A 67 -5.93 -3.60 0.58
CA ARG A 67 -5.06 -3.41 1.74
C ARG A 67 -4.03 -4.53 1.80
N ILE A 68 -2.78 -4.18 1.60
CA ILE A 68 -1.66 -5.07 1.79
C ILE A 68 -1.30 -5.03 3.27
N ARG A 69 -1.44 -6.20 3.90
CA ARG A 69 -1.18 -6.47 5.31
C ARG A 69 -0.04 -7.46 5.43
N ARG A 70 0.35 -7.80 6.66
CA ARG A 70 1.45 -8.74 6.91
C ARG A 70 1.26 -10.09 6.17
N ASP A 71 0.02 -10.58 6.07
CA ASP A 71 -0.31 -11.84 5.39
C ASP A 71 -0.15 -11.78 3.86
N SER A 72 -0.26 -10.59 3.27
CA SER A 72 -0.24 -10.32 1.83
C SER A 72 0.97 -9.51 1.37
N LEU A 73 1.87 -9.13 2.29
CA LEU A 73 3.09 -8.37 2.04
C LEU A 73 4.07 -9.08 1.10
N TRP A 74 3.92 -10.41 0.99
CA TRP A 74 4.66 -11.22 0.02
C TRP A 74 4.51 -10.69 -1.42
N ARG A 75 3.35 -10.08 -1.75
CA ARG A 75 3.08 -9.46 -3.06
C ARG A 75 4.06 -8.34 -3.39
N CYS A 76 4.59 -7.65 -2.37
CA CYS A 76 5.64 -6.66 -2.52
C CYS A 76 7.02 -7.33 -2.44
N ARG A 77 7.26 -8.09 -1.37
CA ARG A 77 8.60 -8.62 -1.01
C ARG A 77 9.26 -9.45 -2.11
N PHE A 78 8.48 -10.27 -2.80
CA PHE A 78 9.01 -11.31 -3.69
C PHE A 78 8.92 -10.97 -5.17
N THR A 79 8.55 -9.75 -5.55
CA THR A 79 8.25 -9.44 -6.96
C THR A 79 9.04 -8.23 -7.48
N TRP A 80 9.90 -7.65 -6.64
CA TRP A 80 10.73 -6.48 -6.93
C TRP A 80 12.17 -6.88 -7.24
N HIS A 81 12.66 -6.51 -8.43
CA HIS A 81 13.91 -7.07 -8.97
C HIS A 81 14.93 -6.06 -9.48
N GLU A 82 14.52 -4.82 -9.74
CA GLU A 82 15.34 -3.92 -10.56
C GLU A 82 15.99 -2.76 -9.79
N TYR A 83 15.70 -2.59 -8.50
CA TYR A 83 16.17 -1.42 -7.75
C TYR A 83 16.74 -1.74 -6.38
N ASP A 84 17.73 -0.93 -6.00
CA ASP A 84 18.32 -0.82 -4.67
C ASP A 84 17.36 -0.14 -3.66
N SER A 85 16.11 -0.63 -3.58
CA SER A 85 15.05 -0.08 -2.71
C SER A 85 14.02 -1.14 -2.32
N LEU A 86 13.15 -0.80 -1.36
CA LEU A 86 11.91 -1.54 -1.13
C LEU A 86 10.86 -1.17 -2.21
N PRO A 87 9.96 -2.10 -2.59
CA PRO A 87 8.80 -1.85 -3.46
C PRO A 87 7.69 -1.10 -2.72
N CYS A 88 8.05 0.00 -2.07
CA CYS A 88 7.14 0.82 -1.29
C CYS A 88 7.26 2.29 -1.69
N LEU A 89 6.12 2.97 -1.87
CA LEU A 89 6.06 4.41 -2.07
C LEU A 89 5.33 5.06 -0.90
N ALA A 90 5.98 5.99 -0.21
CA ALA A 90 5.35 6.80 0.83
C ALA A 90 4.93 8.16 0.27
N LEU A 91 3.66 8.51 0.44
CA LEU A 91 3.05 9.73 -0.04
C LEU A 91 2.41 10.50 1.10
N SER A 92 2.77 11.78 1.20
CA SER A 92 2.09 12.77 2.03
C SER A 92 2.09 14.11 1.30
N TYR A 93 0.98 14.83 1.36
CA TYR A 93 0.83 16.16 0.78
C TYR A 93 -0.20 17.00 1.57
N PRO A 94 -0.19 18.33 1.40
CA PRO A 94 -1.12 19.21 2.09
C PRO A 94 -2.57 18.85 1.78
N TRP A 95 -3.41 18.83 2.81
CA TRP A 95 -4.84 18.61 2.63
C TRP A 95 -5.44 19.74 1.80
N LEU A 96 -6.24 19.39 0.79
CA LEU A 96 -6.98 20.34 -0.03
C LEU A 96 -7.98 21.16 0.80
N ASP A 97 -8.72 20.48 1.69
CA ASP A 97 -9.65 21.09 2.62
C ASP A 97 -9.73 20.27 3.92
N PRO A 98 -10.41 20.74 4.98
CA PRO A 98 -10.45 20.06 6.28
C PRO A 98 -11.10 18.67 6.28
N ASP A 99 -11.95 18.36 5.30
CA ASP A 99 -12.72 17.12 5.26
C ASP A 99 -12.02 16.04 4.43
N HIS A 100 -11.32 16.44 3.36
CA HIS A 100 -10.71 15.48 2.44
C HIS A 100 -9.44 16.01 1.76
N PRO A 101 -8.33 15.25 1.72
CA PRO A 101 -7.06 15.72 1.18
C PRO A 101 -7.07 15.85 -0.35
N ASP A 102 -7.85 15.03 -1.05
CA ASP A 102 -7.95 15.04 -2.52
C ASP A 102 -9.39 14.83 -3.01
N ARG A 103 -10.31 15.74 -2.65
CA ARG A 103 -11.76 15.53 -2.85
C ARG A 103 -12.18 15.39 -4.32
N TYR A 104 -11.31 15.81 -5.23
CA TYR A 104 -11.52 15.80 -6.68
C TYR A 104 -10.66 14.73 -7.40
N GLY A 105 -9.94 13.89 -6.64
CA GLY A 105 -9.09 12.83 -7.18
C GLY A 105 -7.96 13.34 -8.07
N GLU A 106 -7.54 14.61 -7.92
CA GLU A 106 -6.49 15.19 -8.75
C GLU A 106 -5.13 14.63 -8.41
N GLN A 107 -4.83 14.48 -7.11
CA GLN A 107 -3.56 13.92 -6.65
C GLN A 107 -3.47 12.45 -7.02
N LEU A 108 -4.56 11.70 -6.81
CA LEU A 108 -4.65 10.30 -7.24
C LEU A 108 -4.37 10.15 -8.74
N ARG A 109 -5.00 10.96 -9.60
CA ARG A 109 -4.75 10.93 -11.05
C ARG A 109 -3.33 11.34 -11.43
N ARG A 110 -2.72 12.30 -10.72
CA ARG A 110 -1.32 12.71 -10.94
C ARG A 110 -0.32 11.62 -10.53
N VAL A 111 -0.63 10.85 -9.49
CA VAL A 111 0.23 9.78 -8.98
C VAL A 111 0.10 8.49 -9.79
N ALA A 112 -1.07 8.20 -10.37
CA ALA A 112 -1.31 7.00 -11.18
C ALA A 112 -0.23 6.68 -12.24
N PRO A 113 0.25 7.62 -13.09
CA PRO A 113 1.33 7.32 -14.03
C PRO A 113 2.66 6.95 -13.36
N ILE A 114 2.96 7.49 -12.18
CA ILE A 114 4.15 7.13 -11.40
C ILE A 114 4.02 5.68 -10.92
N LEU A 115 2.85 5.31 -10.39
CA LEU A 115 2.58 3.94 -9.94
C LEU A 115 2.71 2.94 -11.09
N ARG A 116 2.23 3.27 -12.30
CA ARG A 116 2.43 2.42 -13.50
C ARG A 116 3.91 2.21 -13.81
N ALA A 117 4.71 3.28 -13.76
CA ALA A 117 6.14 3.20 -14.00
C ALA A 117 6.86 2.36 -12.93
N MET A 118 6.42 2.39 -11.67
CA MET A 118 6.96 1.49 -10.65
C MET A 118 6.53 0.04 -10.91
N LEU A 119 5.27 -0.20 -11.30
CA LEU A 119 4.76 -1.54 -11.60
C LEU A 119 5.43 -2.21 -12.80
N SER A 120 6.03 -1.46 -13.74
CA SER A 120 6.76 -2.09 -14.86
C SER A 120 8.01 -2.85 -14.43
N SER A 121 8.49 -2.62 -13.21
CA SER A 121 9.63 -3.32 -12.61
C SER A 121 9.22 -4.46 -11.67
N VAL A 122 7.93 -4.77 -11.62
CA VAL A 122 7.39 -5.92 -10.90
C VAL A 122 7.35 -7.11 -11.85
N ALA A 123 8.14 -8.16 -11.54
CA ALA A 123 8.34 -9.29 -12.44
C ALA A 123 7.19 -10.31 -12.47
N ASP A 124 6.35 -10.33 -11.43
CA ASP A 124 5.21 -11.25 -11.30
C ASP A 124 3.89 -10.47 -11.32
N GLU A 125 2.92 -10.93 -12.11
CA GLU A 125 1.61 -10.28 -12.24
C GLU A 125 0.78 -10.26 -10.94
N ARG A 126 1.05 -11.20 -10.02
CA ARG A 126 0.46 -11.25 -8.68
C ARG A 126 1.10 -10.24 -7.74
N GLY A 127 2.31 -9.78 -8.09
CA GLY A 127 3.06 -8.75 -7.39
C GLY A 127 2.51 -7.35 -7.55
N THR A 128 2.94 -6.47 -6.66
CA THR A 128 2.59 -5.05 -6.69
C THR A 128 3.62 -4.18 -5.95
N VAL A 129 3.40 -2.87 -6.00
CA VAL A 129 4.08 -1.87 -5.17
C VAL A 129 3.12 -1.50 -4.05
N GLY A 130 3.61 -1.51 -2.80
CA GLY A 130 2.83 -1.05 -1.66
C GLY A 130 2.89 0.47 -1.55
N VAL A 131 1.74 1.12 -1.41
CA VAL A 131 1.69 2.58 -1.26
C VAL A 131 1.26 2.92 0.17
N MET A 132 2.14 3.55 0.92
CA MET A 132 1.74 4.24 2.14
C MET A 132 1.20 5.60 1.73
N TRP A 133 -0.07 5.84 2.01
CA TRP A 133 -0.72 7.11 1.74
C TRP A 133 -1.62 7.44 2.93
N ASP A 134 -1.15 8.35 3.77
CA ASP A 134 -1.65 8.63 5.12
C ASP A 134 -3.18 8.51 5.29
N PHE A 135 -3.96 9.16 4.42
CA PHE A 135 -5.42 9.18 4.45
C PHE A 135 -6.08 7.80 4.27
N THR A 136 -5.54 6.97 3.39
CA THR A 136 -6.08 5.65 3.06
C THR A 136 -5.34 4.52 3.76
N SER A 137 -4.15 4.77 4.34
CA SER A 137 -3.32 3.79 5.06
C SER A 137 -3.55 3.76 6.57
N LEU A 138 -4.11 4.85 7.14
CA LEU A 138 -4.38 4.99 8.57
C LEU A 138 -5.85 5.35 8.83
N PRO A 139 -6.45 4.91 9.95
CA PRO A 139 -7.83 5.25 10.29
C PRO A 139 -8.09 6.76 10.33
N GLN A 140 -9.13 7.22 9.63
CA GLN A 140 -9.50 8.65 9.57
C GLN A 140 -10.73 8.95 10.42
N LYS A 141 -10.99 10.22 10.73
CA LYS A 141 -12.17 10.60 11.53
C LYS A 141 -13.50 10.38 10.76
N PRO A 142 -14.61 10.15 11.48
CA PRO A 142 -14.69 9.68 12.86
C PRO A 142 -14.10 8.27 13.01
N ARG A 143 -13.42 8.04 14.15
CA ARG A 143 -12.78 6.76 14.47
C ARG A 143 -13.53 6.05 15.58
N SER A 144 -13.59 4.73 15.53
CA SER A 144 -13.87 3.90 16.71
C SER A 144 -12.74 4.01 17.75
N ILE A 145 -12.95 3.46 18.95
CA ILE A 145 -11.91 3.41 20.00
C ILE A 145 -10.68 2.65 19.50
N ASP A 146 -10.88 1.49 18.86
CA ASP A 146 -9.81 0.66 18.35
C ASP A 146 -9.05 1.34 17.21
N GLU A 147 -9.77 2.04 16.32
CA GLU A 147 -9.19 2.82 15.24
C GLU A 147 -8.38 4.01 15.75
N ALA A 148 -8.83 4.66 16.83
CA ALA A 148 -8.09 5.74 17.47
C ALA A 148 -6.79 5.23 18.10
N ALA A 149 -6.83 4.06 18.75
CA ALA A 149 -5.65 3.40 19.30
C ALA A 149 -4.66 2.99 18.20
N ARG A 150 -5.16 2.34 17.13
CA ARG A 150 -4.35 1.95 15.96
C ARG A 150 -3.67 3.15 15.31
N PHE A 151 -4.42 4.21 15.01
CA PHE A 151 -3.86 5.44 14.44
C PHE A 151 -2.74 6.02 15.32
N SER A 152 -2.95 6.05 16.64
CA SER A 152 -1.96 6.61 17.57
C SER A 152 -0.67 5.79 17.63
N ARG A 153 -0.75 4.45 17.51
CA ARG A 153 0.44 3.60 17.41
C ARG A 153 1.11 3.74 16.04
N GLY A 154 0.33 3.76 14.95
CA GLY A 154 0.82 3.96 13.59
C GLY A 154 1.62 5.25 13.42
N LEU A 155 1.23 6.35 14.06
CA LEU A 155 2.01 7.60 14.05
C LEU A 155 3.32 7.54 14.83
N ARG A 156 3.44 6.65 15.83
CA ARG A 156 4.67 6.51 16.65
C ARG A 156 5.68 5.55 16.05
N GLY A 157 5.21 4.63 15.20
CA GLY A 157 6.05 3.68 14.48
C GLY A 157 6.62 4.21 13.16
N MET A 158 6.30 5.46 12.79
CA MET A 158 6.85 6.18 11.63
C MET A 158 8.02 7.07 12.02
#